data_AF-A0A7Y0R3A9-F1
#
_entry.id   AF-A0A7Y0R3A9-F1
#
_cell.length_a   1.000
_cell.length_b   1.000
_cell.length_c   1.000
_cell.angle_alpha   90.00
_cell.angle_beta   90.00
_cell.angle_gamma   90.00
#
_symmetry.space_group_name_H-M   'P 1'
#
loop_
_entity.id
_entity.type
_entity.pdbx_description
1 polymer ?
#
loop_
_entity_poly.entity_id
_entity_poly.type
_entity_poly.pdbx_seq_one_letter_code
_entity_poly.pdbx_strand_id
1 'polypeptide(L)'
;ISNLVTRGDDWLKEAFPDAEPRFRALKLATKDKFAVEVRFSGPDETVLHQLAAEAKTIFASNPYAKYIRDDWRQESKVLKPILNQDKMRQAGINRADVAFALKRASDGMPLGQMNLNDELIPIQLRGTSQNMASLETLPV
;
A
#
# COMPACT_ATOMS: atom_id res chain seq x y z
N ILE A 1 -36.00 2.25 5.57
CA ILE A 1 -34.61 1.97 5.10
C ILE A 1 -33.82 3.26 4.92
N SER A 2 -34.34 4.29 4.22
CA SER A 2 -33.63 5.55 3.96
C SER A 2 -33.15 6.27 5.24
N ASN A 3 -33.98 6.31 6.30
CA ASN A 3 -33.59 6.90 7.60
C ASN A 3 -32.39 6.17 8.24
N LEU A 4 -32.33 4.83 8.16
CA LEU A 4 -31.20 4.05 8.66
C LEU A 4 -29.92 4.33 7.88
N VAL A 5 -30.03 4.54 6.56
CA VAL A 5 -28.87 4.88 5.72
C VAL A 5 -28.31 6.25 6.09
N THR A 6 -29.17 7.26 6.26
CA THR A 6 -28.75 8.59 6.70
C THR A 6 -28.07 8.55 8.06
N ARG A 7 -28.69 7.90 9.06
CA ARG A 7 -28.11 7.76 10.40
C ARG A 7 -26.78 7.01 10.38
N GLY A 8 -26.66 5.97 9.55
CA GLY A 8 -25.43 5.21 9.40
C GLY A 8 -24.31 6.03 8.75
N ASP A 9 -24.63 6.84 7.73
CA ASP A 9 -23.68 7.76 7.11
C ASP A 9 -23.16 8.81 8.11
N ASP A 10 -24.05 9.39 8.91
CA ASP A 10 -23.68 10.41 9.91
C ASP A 10 -22.78 9.80 11.00
N TRP A 11 -23.16 8.63 11.53
CA TRP A 11 -22.35 7.91 12.52
C TRP A 11 -20.96 7.54 11.98
N LEU A 12 -20.86 7.10 10.73
CA LEU A 12 -19.57 6.74 10.13
C LEU A 12 -18.65 7.96 9.99
N LYS A 13 -19.20 9.13 9.62
CA LYS A 13 -18.41 10.37 9.52
C LYS A 13 -17.87 10.82 10.87
N GLU A 14 -18.66 10.66 11.94
CA GLU A 14 -18.26 11.04 13.29
C GLU A 14 -17.26 10.04 13.90
N ALA A 15 -17.49 8.74 13.74
CA ALA A 15 -16.69 7.71 14.38
C ALA A 15 -15.38 7.39 13.64
N PHE A 16 -15.33 7.60 12.31
CA PHE A 16 -14.19 7.23 11.47
C PHE A 16 -13.85 8.34 10.46
N PRO A 17 -13.33 9.50 10.91
CA PRO A 17 -13.08 10.66 10.05
C PRO A 17 -12.04 10.38 8.95
N ASP A 18 -11.07 9.50 9.21
CA ASP A 18 -10.00 9.16 8.27
C ASP A 18 -10.32 7.96 7.36
N ALA A 19 -11.55 7.44 7.43
CA ALA A 19 -11.99 6.29 6.63
C ALA A 19 -12.94 6.73 5.50
N GLU A 20 -13.01 5.91 4.44
CA GLU A 20 -13.95 6.11 3.33
C GLU A 20 -15.05 5.01 3.25
N PRO A 21 -15.80 4.77 4.35
CA PRO A 21 -16.80 3.72 4.40
C PRO A 21 -18.01 4.04 3.51
N ARG A 22 -18.78 3.00 3.16
CA ARG A 22 -20.05 3.15 2.44
C ARG A 22 -21.16 2.49 3.23
N PHE A 23 -22.08 3.29 3.75
CA PHE A 23 -23.30 2.74 4.31
C PHE A 23 -24.33 2.51 3.19
N ARG A 24 -24.72 1.25 2.96
CA ARG A 24 -25.65 0.92 1.89
C ARG A 24 -26.64 -0.14 2.35
N ALA A 25 -27.87 -0.05 1.86
CA ALA A 25 -28.86 -1.09 2.06
C ALA A 25 -28.37 -2.40 1.41
N LEU A 26 -28.62 -3.52 2.10
CA LEU A 26 -28.34 -4.85 1.55
C LEU A 26 -29.19 -5.05 0.28
N LYS A 27 -28.53 -5.36 -0.84
CA LYS A 27 -29.20 -5.70 -2.09
C LYS A 27 -29.32 -7.22 -2.21
N LEU A 28 -30.51 -7.70 -2.60
CA LEU A 28 -30.81 -9.12 -2.82
C LEU A 28 -30.18 -9.68 -4.10
N ALA A 29 -29.80 -8.82 -5.05
CA ALA A 29 -29.17 -9.19 -6.32
C ALA A 29 -27.86 -8.42 -6.54
N THR A 30 -26.84 -9.09 -7.06
CA THR A 30 -25.48 -8.58 -7.26
C THR A 30 -25.30 -7.90 -8.62
N LYS A 31 -25.53 -6.57 -8.67
CA LYS A 31 -24.89 -5.58 -9.58
C LYS A 31 -25.43 -4.16 -9.29
N ASP A 32 -24.75 -3.03 -9.47
CA ASP A 32 -23.35 -2.68 -9.75
C ASP A 32 -22.67 -2.05 -8.51
N LYS A 33 -21.33 -1.93 -8.54
CA LYS A 33 -20.51 -1.36 -7.45
C LYS A 33 -20.77 0.14 -7.24
N PHE A 34 -20.91 0.92 -8.32
CA PHE A 34 -21.23 2.36 -8.33
C PHE A 34 -22.23 2.68 -9.46
N ALA A 35 -22.88 3.85 -9.41
CA ALA A 35 -23.87 4.26 -10.41
C ALA A 35 -23.22 4.88 -11.67
N VAL A 36 -22.06 5.52 -11.49
CA VAL A 36 -21.24 6.10 -12.56
C VAL A 36 -19.79 5.77 -12.23
N GLU A 37 -19.04 5.35 -13.23
CA GLU A 37 -17.62 5.02 -13.12
C GLU A 37 -16.90 5.58 -14.36
N VAL A 38 -15.67 6.03 -14.18
CA VAL A 38 -14.77 6.43 -15.26
C VAL A 38 -13.47 5.65 -15.11
N ARG A 39 -12.88 5.24 -16.23
CA ARG A 39 -11.58 4.55 -16.24
C ARG A 39 -10.62 5.30 -17.14
N PHE A 40 -9.47 5.64 -16.58
CA PHE A 40 -8.33 6.14 -17.31
C PHE A 40 -7.31 5.02 -17.50
N SER A 41 -6.63 4.98 -18.64
CA SER A 41 -5.61 3.98 -18.96
C SER A 41 -4.51 4.66 -19.75
N GLY A 42 -3.26 4.38 -19.41
CA GLY A 42 -2.10 5.02 -20.00
C GLY A 42 -0.80 4.55 -19.34
N PRO A 43 0.35 4.90 -19.94
CA PRO A 43 1.66 4.47 -19.45
C PRO A 43 2.23 5.33 -18.31
N ASP A 44 1.74 6.57 -18.15
CA ASP A 44 2.27 7.54 -17.17
C ASP A 44 1.35 7.64 -15.94
N GLU A 45 1.85 7.17 -14.80
CA GLU A 45 1.14 7.20 -13.53
C GLU A 45 0.80 8.63 -13.08
N THR A 46 1.68 9.59 -13.31
CA THR A 46 1.51 10.98 -12.86
C THR A 46 0.31 11.62 -13.56
N VAL A 47 0.21 11.39 -14.88
CA VAL A 47 -0.91 11.88 -15.70
C VAL A 47 -2.21 11.21 -15.26
N LEU A 48 -2.19 9.91 -14.98
CA LEU A 48 -3.36 9.18 -14.50
C LEU A 48 -3.84 9.68 -13.12
N HIS A 49 -2.93 10.06 -12.21
CA HIS A 49 -3.28 10.67 -10.90
C HIS A 49 -3.97 12.01 -11.10
N GLN A 50 -3.44 12.81 -12.03
CA GLN A 50 -4.01 14.11 -12.36
C GLN A 50 -5.44 13.98 -12.94
N LEU A 51 -5.64 13.05 -13.87
CA LEU A 51 -6.96 12.78 -14.46
C LEU A 51 -7.96 12.27 -13.41
N ALA A 52 -7.52 11.39 -12.51
CA ALA A 52 -8.35 10.92 -11.40
C ALA A 52 -8.75 12.08 -10.46
N ALA A 53 -7.82 12.98 -10.13
CA ALA A 53 -8.11 14.16 -9.31
C ALA A 53 -9.09 15.14 -9.98
N GLU A 54 -8.94 15.37 -11.30
CA GLU A 54 -9.86 16.17 -12.09
C GLU A 54 -11.26 15.55 -12.11
N ALA A 55 -11.36 14.24 -12.39
CA ALA A 55 -12.63 13.53 -12.38
C ALA A 55 -13.32 13.59 -11.01
N LYS A 56 -12.58 13.43 -9.92
CA LYS A 56 -13.12 13.56 -8.55
C LYS A 56 -13.68 14.97 -8.31
N THR A 57 -12.98 16.01 -8.80
CA THR A 57 -13.43 17.40 -8.69
C THR A 57 -14.73 17.63 -9.49
N ILE A 58 -14.80 17.09 -10.71
CA ILE A 58 -16.01 17.17 -11.55
C ILE A 58 -17.16 16.43 -10.88
N PHE A 59 -16.96 15.22 -10.37
CA PHE A 59 -18.00 14.49 -9.66
C PHE A 59 -18.45 15.23 -8.39
N ALA A 60 -17.53 15.86 -7.66
CA ALA A 60 -17.84 16.61 -6.44
C ALA A 60 -18.68 17.87 -6.72
N SER A 61 -18.65 18.40 -7.94
CA SER A 61 -19.50 19.53 -8.34
C SER A 61 -21.00 19.19 -8.38
N ASN A 62 -21.35 17.90 -8.46
CA ASN A 62 -22.74 17.46 -8.49
C ASN A 62 -23.25 17.22 -7.05
N PRO A 63 -24.32 17.92 -6.60
CA PRO A 63 -24.83 17.80 -5.22
C PRO A 63 -25.40 16.41 -4.89
N TYR A 64 -25.66 15.57 -5.89
CA TYR A 64 -26.17 14.21 -5.70
C TYR A 64 -25.07 13.14 -5.68
N ALA A 65 -23.82 13.50 -5.96
CA ALA A 65 -22.71 12.56 -5.93
C ALA A 65 -22.33 12.21 -4.47
N LYS A 66 -22.14 10.91 -4.20
CA LYS A 66 -21.74 10.40 -2.89
C LYS A 66 -20.67 9.31 -3.05
N TYR A 67 -19.79 9.20 -2.05
CA TYR A 67 -18.73 8.18 -2.00
C TYR A 67 -17.74 8.24 -3.18
N ILE A 68 -17.45 9.44 -3.66
CA ILE A 68 -16.48 9.70 -4.73
C ILE A 68 -15.12 9.20 -4.25
N ARG A 69 -14.53 8.25 -5.00
CA ARG A 69 -13.24 7.65 -4.71
C ARG A 69 -12.63 7.13 -6.01
N ASP A 70 -11.35 6.85 -5.98
CA ASP A 70 -10.66 6.04 -6.98
C ASP A 70 -10.28 4.67 -6.38
N ASP A 71 -9.77 3.78 -7.23
CA ASP A 71 -9.25 2.47 -6.83
C ASP A 71 -7.77 2.50 -6.47
N TRP A 72 -7.15 3.68 -6.53
CA TRP A 72 -5.81 3.93 -6.06
C TRP A 72 -5.84 4.16 -4.56
N ARG A 73 -4.94 3.49 -3.85
CA ARG A 73 -4.81 3.63 -2.40
C ARG A 73 -3.88 4.80 -2.09
N GLN A 74 -3.77 5.11 -0.82
CA GLN A 74 -2.77 6.05 -0.32
C GLN A 74 -1.36 5.60 -0.75
N GLU A 75 -0.51 6.56 -1.10
CA GLU A 75 0.89 6.30 -1.39
C GLU A 75 1.57 5.67 -0.18
N SER A 76 2.34 4.62 -0.43
CA SER A 76 3.14 3.98 0.62
C SER A 76 4.54 4.57 0.62
N LYS A 77 5.07 4.86 1.81
CA LYS A 77 6.46 5.30 1.95
C LYS A 77 7.39 4.16 1.53
N VAL A 78 8.30 4.44 0.60
CA VAL A 78 9.29 3.49 0.10
C VAL A 78 10.70 4.02 0.37
N LEU A 79 11.57 3.16 0.88
CA LEU A 79 13.00 3.43 1.01
C LEU A 79 13.73 2.89 -0.23
N LYS A 80 14.34 3.77 -1.01
CA LYS A 80 15.11 3.41 -2.21
C LYS A 80 16.57 3.81 -2.06
N PRO A 81 17.49 2.87 -1.76
CA PRO A 81 18.90 3.18 -1.58
C PRO A 81 19.54 3.65 -2.90
N ILE A 82 20.31 4.73 -2.83
CA ILE A 82 21.09 5.26 -3.96
C ILE A 82 22.52 4.75 -3.81
N LEU A 83 22.93 3.84 -4.71
CA LEU A 83 24.22 3.16 -4.60
C LEU A 83 25.32 3.88 -5.38
N ASN A 84 26.46 4.16 -4.72
CA ASN A 84 27.66 4.66 -5.36
C ASN A 84 28.53 3.50 -5.87
N GLN A 85 28.47 3.25 -7.18
CA GLN A 85 29.13 2.09 -7.79
C GLN A 85 30.66 2.15 -7.73
N ASP A 86 31.25 3.35 -7.76
CA ASP A 86 32.71 3.51 -7.71
C ASP A 86 33.25 3.14 -6.33
N LYS A 87 32.59 3.63 -5.26
CA LYS A 87 32.94 3.27 -3.88
C LYS A 87 32.73 1.78 -3.61
N MET A 88 31.64 1.21 -4.11
CA MET A 88 31.37 -0.23 -3.99
C MET A 88 32.49 -1.06 -4.63
N ARG A 89 32.93 -0.69 -5.84
CA ARG A 89 34.00 -1.39 -6.55
C ARG A 89 35.33 -1.32 -5.80
N GLN A 90 35.66 -0.16 -5.23
CA GLN A 90 36.85 0.01 -4.40
C GLN A 90 36.80 -0.84 -3.12
N ALA A 91 35.61 -0.99 -2.54
CA ALA A 91 35.38 -1.83 -1.36
C ALA A 91 35.25 -3.34 -1.67
N GLY A 92 35.26 -3.74 -2.95
CA GLY A 92 35.05 -5.13 -3.35
C GLY A 92 33.61 -5.63 -3.20
N ILE A 93 32.65 -4.71 -3.10
CA ILE A 93 31.23 -4.99 -2.86
C ILE A 93 30.46 -4.85 -4.17
N ASN A 94 29.46 -5.71 -4.37
CA ASN A 94 28.54 -5.65 -5.50
C ASN A 94 27.09 -5.36 -5.03
N ARG A 95 26.16 -5.23 -5.99
CA ARG A 95 24.75 -4.91 -5.68
C ARG A 95 24.03 -6.03 -4.93
N ALA A 96 24.41 -7.28 -5.15
CA ALA A 96 23.82 -8.42 -4.45
C ALA A 96 24.18 -8.39 -2.96
N ASP A 97 25.42 -8.03 -2.62
CA ASP A 97 25.86 -7.93 -1.22
C ASP A 97 25.00 -6.92 -0.44
N VAL A 98 24.77 -5.73 -1.04
CA VAL A 98 23.89 -4.71 -0.45
C VAL A 98 22.45 -5.21 -0.33
N ALA A 99 21.95 -5.91 -1.34
CA ALA A 99 20.61 -6.50 -1.30
C ALA A 99 20.48 -7.56 -0.19
N PHE A 100 21.51 -8.38 0.03
CA PHE A 100 21.55 -9.35 1.13
C PHE A 100 21.59 -8.68 2.49
N ALA A 101 22.37 -7.61 2.65
CA ALA A 101 22.42 -6.82 3.88
C ALA A 101 21.04 -6.21 4.21
N LEU A 102 20.38 -5.59 3.22
CA LEU A 102 19.04 -5.03 3.36
C LEU A 102 18.01 -6.10 3.72
N LYS A 103 18.00 -7.24 3.00
CA LYS A 103 17.07 -8.34 3.27
C LYS A 103 17.23 -8.93 4.66
N ARG A 104 18.46 -9.03 5.16
CA ARG A 104 18.77 -9.52 6.52
C ARG A 104 18.28 -8.57 7.61
N ALA A 105 18.26 -7.27 7.34
CA ALA A 105 17.81 -6.23 8.27
C ALA A 105 16.30 -5.95 8.21
N SER A 106 15.64 -6.24 7.08
CA SER A 106 14.18 -6.14 6.95
C SER A 106 13.49 -7.47 7.33
N ASP A 107 13.24 -8.32 6.34
CA ASP A 107 12.37 -9.49 6.47
C ASP A 107 13.11 -10.67 7.12
N GLY A 108 14.44 -10.68 7.01
CA GLY A 108 15.30 -11.81 7.32
C GLY A 108 15.65 -12.63 6.08
N MET A 109 16.76 -13.36 6.17
CA MET A 109 17.24 -14.25 5.12
C MET A 109 16.84 -15.70 5.44
N PRO A 110 16.13 -16.41 4.55
CA PRO A 110 15.74 -17.80 4.80
C PRO A 110 16.99 -18.69 4.84
N LEU A 111 17.12 -19.49 5.90
CA LEU A 111 18.19 -20.48 6.04
C LEU A 111 17.70 -21.90 5.74
N GLY A 112 16.43 -22.17 6.02
CA GLY A 112 15.84 -23.49 5.81
C GLY A 112 14.46 -23.58 6.43
N GLN A 113 13.97 -24.80 6.56
CA GLN A 113 12.70 -25.11 7.21
C GLN A 113 12.92 -26.27 8.18
N MET A 114 12.16 -26.27 9.28
CA MET A 114 12.14 -27.35 10.26
C MET A 114 10.72 -27.93 10.31
N ASN A 115 10.62 -29.25 10.28
CA ASN A 115 9.37 -29.92 10.59
C ASN A 115 9.15 -29.92 12.10
N LEU A 116 8.05 -29.30 12.53
CA LEU A 116 7.58 -29.33 13.90
C LEU A 116 6.16 -29.91 13.88
N ASN A 117 6.04 -31.16 14.34
CA ASN A 117 4.82 -31.96 14.19
C ASN A 117 4.44 -32.07 12.69
N ASP A 118 3.27 -31.55 12.31
CA ASP A 118 2.75 -31.57 10.93
C ASP A 118 2.89 -30.19 10.23
N GLU A 119 3.72 -29.29 10.76
CA GLU A 119 3.95 -27.95 10.20
C GLU A 119 5.42 -27.72 9.80
N LEU A 120 5.61 -27.08 8.64
CA LEU A 120 6.90 -26.59 8.16
C LEU A 120 7.14 -25.17 8.67
N ILE A 121 8.03 -25.03 9.63
CA ILE A 121 8.40 -23.75 10.23
C ILE A 121 9.63 -23.18 9.52
N PRO A 122 9.56 -21.99 8.88
CA PRO A 122 10.71 -21.37 8.24
C PRO A 122 11.70 -20.86 9.29
N ILE A 123 12.98 -21.18 9.11
CA ILE A 123 14.08 -20.64 9.89
C ILE A 123 14.69 -19.46 9.11
N GLN A 124 14.74 -18.30 9.75
CA GLN A 124 15.28 -17.07 9.16
C GLN A 124 16.42 -16.50 9.99
N LEU A 125 17.45 -16.00 9.30
CA LEU A 125 18.50 -15.17 9.87
C LEU A 125 18.08 -13.71 9.82
N ARG A 126 17.97 -13.06 10.97
CA ARG A 126 17.67 -11.63 11.08
C ARG A 126 18.75 -10.91 11.89
N GLY A 127 19.07 -9.68 11.51
CA GLY A 127 19.92 -8.81 12.32
C GLY A 127 19.27 -8.48 13.66
N THR A 128 20.01 -8.55 14.76
CA THR A 128 19.46 -8.38 16.13
C THR A 128 19.26 -6.92 16.53
N SER A 129 20.05 -5.99 15.98
CA SER A 129 20.06 -4.55 16.33
C SER A 129 19.89 -3.60 15.15
N GLN A 130 19.97 -4.11 13.92
CA GLN A 130 19.87 -3.31 12.70
C GLN A 130 18.45 -3.43 12.15
N ASN A 131 17.76 -2.31 12.08
CA ASN A 131 16.42 -2.19 11.49
C ASN A 131 16.47 -1.22 10.30
N MET A 132 15.37 -1.08 9.58
CA MET A 132 15.27 -0.17 8.44
C MET A 132 15.49 1.33 8.79
N ALA A 133 15.60 1.69 10.08
CA ALA A 133 15.96 3.05 10.50
C ALA A 133 17.48 3.29 10.53
N SER A 134 18.29 2.22 10.55
CA SER A 134 19.76 2.28 10.67
C SER A 134 20.48 1.86 9.39
N LEU A 135 19.94 2.23 8.21
CA LEU A 135 20.49 1.83 6.91
C LEU A 135 21.96 2.25 6.72
N GLU A 136 22.35 3.40 7.25
CA GLU A 136 23.70 3.96 7.13
C GLU A 136 24.78 3.12 7.82
N THR A 137 24.40 2.30 8.81
CA THR A 137 25.31 1.46 9.58
C THR A 137 25.17 -0.03 9.26
N LEU A 138 24.48 -0.37 8.16
CA LEU A 138 24.29 -1.76 7.77
C LEU A 138 25.62 -2.39 7.34
N PRO A 139 26.03 -3.50 7.96
CA PRO A 139 27.19 -4.24 7.52
C PRO A 139 26.85 -4.97 6.22
N VAL A 140 27.60 -4.64 5.16
CA VAL A 140 27.56 -5.29 3.84
C VAL A 140 28.71 -6.27 3.73
#